data_AF-A0A0D0HJG6-F1
#
_entry.id   AF-A0A0D0HJG6-F1
#
_cell.length_a   1.000
_cell.length_b   1.000
_cell.length_c   1.000
_cell.angle_alpha   90.00
_cell.angle_beta   90.00
_cell.angle_gamma   90.00
#
_symmetry.space_group_name_H-M   'P 1'
#
loop_
_entity.id
_entity.type
_entity.pdbx_description
1 polymer ?
#
loop_
_entity_poly.entity_id
_entity_poly.type
_entity_poly.pdbx_seq_one_letter_code
_entity_poly.pdbx_strand_id
1 'polypeptide(L)'
;MFAFMISSIVGIIAIFCSLFIKFELERLIGRRKKIFFLHFANISITNVVIASAYYVFSGMFETNAHPFYLIYLASLEAMLPIYVVCYLIYEHYEQAKKKYVVSEDKKVLYVKPKYFRKIS
;
A
#
# COMPACT_ATOMS: atom_id res chain seq x y z
N MET A 1 -15.42 20.53 -2.31
CA MET A 1 -15.11 19.66 -3.46
C MET A 1 -13.62 19.65 -3.81
N PHE A 2 -12.98 20.81 -3.98
CA PHE A 2 -11.55 20.91 -4.32
C PHE A 2 -10.62 20.18 -3.34
N ALA A 3 -10.79 20.40 -2.04
CA ALA A 3 -10.02 19.72 -0.99
C ALA A 3 -10.10 18.19 -1.08
N PHE A 4 -11.30 17.66 -1.32
CA PHE A 4 -11.55 16.22 -1.45
C PHE A 4 -10.88 15.63 -2.68
N MET A 5 -10.92 16.31 -3.83
CA MET A 5 -10.23 15.87 -5.04
C MET A 5 -8.71 15.79 -4.81
N ILE A 6 -8.13 16.85 -4.25
CA ILE A 6 -6.68 16.88 -4.01
C ILE A 6 -6.27 15.82 -3.00
N SER A 7 -6.97 15.72 -1.87
CA SER A 7 -6.64 14.72 -0.85
C SER A 7 -6.80 13.29 -1.36
N SER A 8 -7.74 13.04 -2.28
CA SER A 8 -7.92 11.74 -2.92
C SER A 8 -6.77 11.41 -3.86
N ILE A 9 -6.35 12.35 -4.71
CA ILE A 9 -5.20 12.17 -5.62
C ILE A 9 -3.92 11.93 -4.82
N VAL A 10 -3.66 12.78 -3.82
CA VAL A 10 -2.53 12.64 -2.90
C VAL A 10 -2.59 11.30 -2.18
N GLY A 11 -3.78 10.88 -1.74
CA GLY A 11 -3.98 9.61 -1.04
C GLY A 11 -3.68 8.40 -1.89
N ILE A 12 -4.16 8.38 -3.14
CA ILE A 12 -3.86 7.30 -4.07
C ILE A 12 -2.34 7.20 -4.28
N ILE A 13 -1.68 8.32 -4.60
CA ILE A 13 -0.22 8.35 -4.83
C ILE A 13 0.52 7.89 -3.57
N ALA A 14 0.14 8.38 -2.40
CA ALA A 14 0.75 8.01 -1.13
C ALA A 14 0.59 6.52 -0.84
N ILE A 15 -0.60 5.93 -1.05
CA ILE A 15 -0.84 4.49 -0.88
C ILE A 15 0.08 3.68 -1.80
N PHE A 16 0.18 4.05 -3.09
CA PHE A 16 1.06 3.37 -4.05
C PHE A 16 2.53 3.43 -3.63
N CYS A 17 3.04 4.63 -3.30
CA CYS A 17 4.42 4.81 -2.85
C CYS A 17 4.70 4.04 -1.55
N SER A 18 3.79 4.12 -0.58
CA SER A 18 3.95 3.46 0.72
C SER A 18 3.93 1.94 0.58
N LEU A 19 3.04 1.38 -0.25
CA LEU A 19 3.03 -0.06 -0.55
C LEU A 19 4.33 -0.48 -1.24
N PHE A 20 4.79 0.27 -2.24
CA PHE A 20 6.06 -0.02 -2.91
C PHE A 20 7.23 -0.09 -1.93
N ILE A 21 7.38 0.93 -1.07
CA ILE A 21 8.43 0.98 -0.04
C ILE A 21 8.30 -0.22 0.92
N LYS A 22 7.08 -0.53 1.40
CA LYS A 22 6.83 -1.69 2.25
C LYS A 22 7.31 -2.99 1.59
N PHE A 23 6.96 -3.23 0.34
CA PHE A 23 7.34 -4.46 -0.36
C PHE A 23 8.85 -4.57 -0.60
N GLU A 24 9.52 -3.46 -0.92
CA GLU A 24 10.99 -3.44 -1.03
C GLU A 24 11.65 -3.67 0.35
N LEU A 25 11.14 -3.10 1.43
CA LEU A 25 11.62 -3.40 2.80
C LEU A 25 11.41 -4.86 3.19
N GLU A 26 10.24 -5.44 2.90
CA GLU A 26 9.97 -6.87 3.14
C GLU A 26 10.90 -7.76 2.30
N ARG A 27 11.29 -7.32 1.10
CA ARG A 27 12.25 -8.03 0.25
C ARG A 27 13.68 -7.95 0.80
N LEU A 28 14.12 -6.78 1.26
CA LEU A 28 15.47 -6.53 1.76
C LEU A 28 15.69 -7.15 3.15
N ILE A 29 14.78 -6.90 4.09
CA ILE A 29 14.92 -7.26 5.51
C ILE A 29 14.30 -8.62 5.78
N GLY A 30 13.11 -8.87 5.22
CA GLY A 30 12.29 -10.04 5.56
C GLY A 30 12.46 -11.25 4.65
N ARG A 31 13.35 -11.21 3.64
CA ARG A 31 13.42 -12.23 2.56
C ARG A 31 12.03 -12.52 1.95
N ARG A 32 11.22 -11.48 1.73
CA ARG A 32 9.83 -11.55 1.24
C ARG A 32 8.83 -12.19 2.22
N LYS A 33 9.16 -12.29 3.51
CA LYS A 33 8.18 -12.56 4.56
C LYS A 33 7.36 -11.30 4.83
N LYS A 34 6.06 -11.48 5.02
CA LYS A 34 5.14 -10.39 5.38
C LYS A 34 5.43 -9.94 6.81
N ILE A 35 5.55 -8.64 7.02
CA ILE A 35 5.80 -8.04 8.35
C ILE A 35 4.56 -7.22 8.73
N PHE A 36 3.79 -7.72 9.70
CA PHE A 36 2.54 -7.08 10.11
C PHE A 36 2.74 -5.64 10.62
N PHE A 37 3.80 -5.41 11.40
CA PHE A 37 4.13 -4.07 11.91
C PHE A 37 4.37 -3.05 10.78
N LEU A 38 5.01 -3.45 9.68
CA LEU A 38 5.20 -2.57 8.53
C LEU A 38 3.87 -2.24 7.84
N HIS A 39 2.91 -3.17 7.86
CA HIS A 39 1.59 -2.95 7.29
C HIS A 39 0.81 -1.91 8.09
N PHE A 40 0.76 -2.07 9.41
CA PHE A 40 0.11 -1.12 10.30
C PHE A 40 0.76 0.27 10.21
N ALA A 41 2.08 0.34 10.28
CA ALA A 41 2.81 1.60 10.12
C ALA A 41 2.51 2.28 8.77
N ASN A 42 2.45 1.51 7.67
CA ASN A 42 2.07 2.03 6.36
C ASN A 42 0.71 2.72 6.39
N ILE A 43 -0.30 2.02 6.90
CA ILE A 43 -1.68 2.50 6.95
C ILE A 43 -1.73 3.77 7.80
N SER A 44 -1.12 3.74 8.98
CA SER A 44 -1.10 4.90 9.88
C SER A 44 -0.45 6.13 9.26
N ILE A 45 0.76 5.99 8.70
CA ILE A 45 1.52 7.10 8.11
C ILE A 45 0.81 7.65 6.87
N THR A 46 0.34 6.77 6.00
CA THR A 46 -0.36 7.18 4.77
C THR A 46 -1.66 7.91 5.13
N ASN A 47 -2.37 7.43 6.15
CA ASN A 47 -3.58 8.09 6.60
C ASN A 47 -3.31 9.48 7.22
N VAL A 48 -2.20 9.66 7.94
CA VAL A 48 -1.78 11.01 8.40
C VAL A 48 -1.59 11.95 7.23
N VAL A 49 -0.91 11.52 6.16
CA VAL A 49 -0.70 12.34 4.95
C VAL A 49 -2.04 12.73 4.31
N ILE A 50 -2.96 11.78 4.17
CA ILE A 50 -4.28 12.02 3.55
C ILE A 50 -5.11 12.98 4.39
N ALA A 51 -5.22 12.72 5.69
CA ALA A 51 -5.94 13.56 6.63
C ALA A 51 -5.36 14.98 6.66
N SER A 52 -4.04 15.12 6.65
CA SER A 52 -3.35 16.41 6.64
C SER A 52 -3.61 17.18 5.35
N ALA A 53 -3.54 16.52 4.20
CA ALA A 53 -3.87 17.14 2.92
C ALA A 53 -5.31 17.66 2.93
N TYR A 54 -6.28 16.83 3.35
CA TYR A 54 -7.67 17.28 3.46
C TYR A 54 -7.83 18.44 4.45
N TYR A 55 -7.22 18.36 5.62
CA TYR A 55 -7.33 19.37 6.68
C TYR A 55 -6.81 20.75 6.25
N VAL A 56 -5.70 20.77 5.52
CA VAL A 56 -5.12 22.01 4.97
C VAL A 56 -5.96 22.54 3.81
N PHE A 57 -6.26 21.72 2.79
CA PHE A 57 -6.96 22.19 1.59
C PHE A 57 -8.44 22.51 1.81
N SER A 58 -9.04 22.03 2.90
CA SER A 58 -10.40 22.38 3.31
C SER A 58 -10.49 23.71 4.08
N GLY A 59 -9.36 24.32 4.45
CA GLY A 59 -9.32 25.52 5.31
C GLY A 59 -9.63 25.22 6.78
N MET A 60 -9.78 23.94 7.15
CA MET A 60 -10.07 23.53 8.53
C MET A 60 -8.89 23.81 9.47
N PHE A 61 -7.67 23.81 8.94
CA PHE A 61 -6.47 24.22 9.68
C PHE A 61 -6.55 25.67 10.20
N GLU A 62 -7.04 26.59 9.38
CA GLU A 62 -7.12 28.02 9.71
C GLU A 62 -8.34 28.34 10.59
N THR A 63 -9.45 27.65 10.33
CA THR A 63 -10.72 27.90 11.02
C THR A 63 -10.88 27.11 12.32
N ASN A 64 -10.03 26.11 12.57
CA ASN A 64 -10.18 25.14 13.67
C ASN A 64 -11.59 24.54 13.78
N ALA A 65 -12.29 24.40 12.63
CA ALA A 65 -13.70 24.01 12.60
C ALA A 65 -13.96 22.60 13.17
N HIS A 66 -13.00 21.68 12.99
CA HIS A 66 -13.08 20.32 13.52
C HIS A 66 -11.72 19.84 14.01
N PRO A 67 -11.68 19.03 15.08
CA PRO A 67 -10.44 18.44 15.55
C PRO A 67 -9.89 17.43 14.54
N PHE A 68 -8.56 17.46 14.33
CA PHE A 68 -7.86 16.62 13.35
C PHE A 68 -8.14 15.12 13.51
N TYR A 69 -8.30 14.62 14.74
CA TYR A 69 -8.52 13.19 14.97
C TYR A 69 -9.82 12.67 14.32
N LEU A 70 -10.86 13.50 14.20
CA LEU A 70 -12.10 13.11 13.52
C LEU A 70 -11.87 12.93 12.02
N ILE A 71 -11.08 13.82 11.43
CA ILE A 71 -10.74 13.77 10.00
C ILE A 71 -9.83 12.57 9.73
N TYR A 72 -8.89 12.30 10.64
CA TYR A 72 -8.06 11.10 10.58
C TYR A 72 -8.89 9.82 10.61
N LEU A 73 -9.87 9.71 11.52
CA LEU A 73 -10.74 8.53 11.60
C LEU A 73 -11.61 8.39 10.33
N ALA A 74 -12.20 9.49 9.86
CA ALA A 74 -13.01 9.50 8.64
C ALA A 74 -12.18 9.11 7.40
N SER A 75 -10.94 9.62 7.28
CA SER A 75 -10.06 9.26 6.18
C SER A 75 -9.61 7.81 6.27
N LEU A 76 -9.41 7.27 7.48
CA LEU A 76 -9.02 5.88 7.67
C LEU A 76 -10.12 4.94 7.16
N GLU A 77 -11.35 5.18 7.57
CA GLU A 77 -12.51 4.39 7.16
C GLU A 77 -12.72 4.44 5.64
N ALA A 78 -12.60 5.63 5.04
CA ALA A 78 -12.75 5.81 3.60
C ALA A 78 -11.61 5.15 2.79
N MET A 79 -10.38 5.17 3.30
CA MET A 79 -9.18 4.72 2.55
C MET A 79 -8.85 3.26 2.77
N LEU A 80 -9.33 2.62 3.83
CA LEU A 80 -9.10 1.19 4.10
C LEU A 80 -9.45 0.28 2.91
N PRO A 81 -10.64 0.38 2.29
CA PRO A 81 -10.98 -0.45 1.13
C PRO A 81 -10.02 -0.26 -0.04
N ILE A 82 -9.64 0.99 -0.31
CA ILE A 82 -8.72 1.36 -1.39
C ILE A 82 -7.33 0.75 -1.13
N TYR A 83 -6.85 0.92 0.10
CA TYR A 83 -5.57 0.37 0.52
C TYR A 83 -5.53 -1.16 0.38
N VAL A 84 -6.61 -1.86 0.78
CA VAL A 84 -6.72 -3.32 0.64
C VAL A 84 -6.67 -3.73 -0.83
N VAL A 85 -7.41 -3.05 -1.72
CA VAL A 85 -7.39 -3.33 -3.16
C VAL A 85 -5.99 -3.12 -3.74
N CYS A 86 -5.35 -1.99 -3.45
CA CYS A 86 -3.99 -1.70 -3.90
C CYS A 86 -2.99 -2.75 -3.38
N TYR A 87 -3.13 -3.17 -2.12
CA TYR A 87 -2.30 -4.21 -1.52
C TYR A 87 -2.46 -5.56 -2.23
N LEU A 88 -3.69 -5.97 -2.55
CA LEU A 88 -3.96 -7.22 -3.27
C LEU A 88 -3.38 -7.20 -4.69
N ILE A 89 -3.49 -6.08 -5.39
CA ILE A 89 -2.89 -5.89 -6.72
C ILE A 89 -1.37 -6.05 -6.65
N TYR A 90 -0.72 -5.39 -5.68
CA TYR A 90 0.72 -5.50 -5.48
C TYR A 90 1.16 -6.92 -5.09
N GLU A 91 0.41 -7.57 -4.21
CA GLU A 91 0.69 -8.95 -3.82
C GLU A 91 0.64 -9.89 -5.04
N HIS A 92 -0.40 -9.76 -5.88
CA HIS A 92 -0.52 -10.54 -7.11
C HIS A 92 0.65 -10.28 -8.06
N TYR A 93 1.02 -9.00 -8.25
CA TYR A 93 2.15 -8.61 -9.08
C TYR A 93 3.49 -9.19 -8.58
N GLU A 94 3.74 -9.18 -7.27
CA GLU A 94 4.95 -9.76 -6.68
C GLU A 94 4.96 -11.30 -6.77
N GLN A 95 3.81 -11.95 -6.59
CA GLN A 95 3.70 -13.39 -6.83
C GLN A 95 3.97 -13.75 -8.30
N ALA A 96 3.53 -12.92 -9.25
CA ALA A 96 3.83 -13.09 -10.67
C ALA A 96 5.33 -12.97 -10.97
N LYS A 97 6.07 -12.13 -10.25
CA LYS A 97 7.53 -11.96 -10.37
C LYS A 97 8.37 -13.10 -9.80
N LYS A 98 7.86 -13.89 -8.85
CA LYS A 98 8.61 -15.04 -8.31
C LYS A 98 8.98 -16.01 -9.43
N LYS A 99 10.27 -16.35 -9.53
CA LYS A 99 10.83 -17.24 -10.56
C LYS A 99 10.40 -18.69 -10.40
N TYR A 100 10.15 -19.09 -9.15
CA TYR A 100 9.82 -20.45 -8.78
C TYR A 100 8.38 -20.53 -8.24
N VAL A 101 7.68 -21.61 -8.57
CA VAL A 101 6.40 -22.03 -7.99
C VAL A 101 6.66 -23.31 -7.21
N VAL A 102 6.16 -23.37 -5.99
CA VAL A 102 6.28 -24.57 -5.16
C VAL A 102 5.19 -25.56 -5.62
N SER A 103 5.57 -26.81 -5.83
CA SER A 103 4.63 -27.92 -6.09
C SER A 103 3.60 -28.04 -4.96
N GLU A 104 2.40 -28.54 -5.25
CA GLU A 104 1.37 -28.81 -4.24
C GLU A 104 1.92 -29.70 -3.10
N ASP A 105 2.79 -30.65 -3.43
CA ASP A 105 3.47 -31.53 -2.47
C ASP A 105 4.61 -30.85 -1.68
N LYS A 106 4.94 -29.59 -1.99
CA LYS A 106 6.06 -28.80 -1.42
C LYS A 106 7.46 -29.41 -1.58
N LYS A 107 7.57 -30.57 -2.24
CA LYS A 107 8.82 -31.30 -2.46
C LYS A 107 9.61 -30.84 -3.68
N VAL A 108 8.96 -30.15 -4.63
CA VAL A 108 9.57 -29.75 -5.92
C VAL A 108 9.35 -28.26 -6.19
N LEU A 109 10.37 -27.56 -6.68
CA LEU A 109 10.31 -26.16 -7.13
C LEU A 109 10.29 -26.12 -8.66
N TYR A 110 9.17 -25.68 -9.24
CA TYR A 110 9.05 -25.46 -10.68
C TYR A 110 9.55 -24.07 -11.06
N VAL A 111 10.44 -23.96 -12.03
CA VAL A 111 10.78 -22.68 -12.65
C VAL A 111 9.63 -22.29 -13.59
N LYS A 112 9.17 -21.03 -13.56
CA LYS A 112 8.08 -20.63 -14.46
C LYS A 112 8.51 -20.72 -15.93
N PRO A 113 7.64 -21.16 -16.86
CA PRO A 113 7.95 -21.32 -18.30
C PRO A 113 8.57 -20.07 -18.94
N LYS A 114 8.13 -18.88 -18.52
CA LYS A 114 8.66 -17.58 -18.99
C LYS A 114 10.17 -17.39 -18.75
N TYR A 115 10.78 -18.16 -17.86
CA TYR A 115 12.23 -18.11 -17.56
C TYR A 115 13.03 -19.25 -18.21
N PHE A 116 12.37 -20.19 -18.89
CA PHE A 116 13.06 -21.28 -19.61
C PHE A 116 13.56 -20.85 -21.01
N ARG A 117 13.05 -19.74 -21.56
CA ARG A 117 13.29 -19.29 -22.95
C ARG A 117 14.71 -18.76 -23.27
N LYS A 118 15.72 -19.07 -22.44
CA LYS A 118 17.11 -18.61 -22.64
C LYS A 118 18.13 -19.74 -22.83
N ILE A 119 17.68 -20.97 -23.00
CA ILE A 119 18.54 -22.14 -23.28
C ILE A 119 17.96 -22.87 -24.50
N SER A 120 18.10 -22.27 -25.68
CA SER A 120 18.00 -22.96 -26.98
C SER A 120 19.03 -22.37 -27.91
#